data_AF-A0AAU4N899-F1
#
_entry.id   AF-A0AAU4N899-F1
#
_cell.length_a   1.000
_cell.length_b   1.000
_cell.length_c   1.000
_cell.angle_alpha   90.00
_cell.angle_beta   90.00
_cell.angle_gamma   90.00
#
_symmetry.space_group_name_H-M   'P 1'
#
loop_
_entity.id
_entity.type
_entity.pdbx_description
1 polymer ?
#
loop_
_entity_poly.entity_id
_entity_poly.type
_entity_poly.pdbx_seq_one_letter_code
_entity_poly.pdbx_strand_id
1 'polypeptide(L)'
;MGKRFEQTGARRVGIYGKQYRYACPNVRCDAVVEPVTRPIRDHIDLTLPGRRFRDGRANCRKYTPYRPETRRKVTIGLERFHGEPFIAILRNHCTVQSLDEPIGAITAEGNHHLLVKPSRRRTVDDCEVQMISLRTKARAQRFPDTHAFQGPTTADLTRQVGNAVPVNAASWLAARLQPSLN
;
A
#
# COMPACT_ATOMS: atom_id res chain seq x y z
N MET A 1 -13.88 -9.42 21.82
CA MET A 1 -12.89 -10.50 21.64
C MET A 1 -11.49 -9.88 21.61
N GLY A 2 -10.79 -10.03 22.73
CA GLY A 2 -9.46 -9.53 23.15
C GLY A 2 -8.64 -8.59 22.25
N LYS A 3 -8.57 -7.29 22.60
CA LYS A 3 -7.37 -6.50 22.30
C LYS A 3 -6.28 -6.92 23.29
N ARG A 4 -5.19 -7.48 22.77
CA ARG A 4 -4.01 -7.92 23.52
C ARG A 4 -3.42 -6.75 24.32
N PHE A 5 -3.23 -7.00 25.61
CA PHE A 5 -2.41 -6.28 26.60
C PHE A 5 -2.75 -4.80 26.86
N GLU A 6 -3.79 -4.56 27.65
CA GLU A 6 -3.90 -3.32 28.42
C GLU A 6 -3.31 -3.59 29.82
N GLN A 7 -1.97 -3.67 29.90
CA GLN A 7 -1.27 -3.70 31.18
C GLN A 7 -1.12 -2.27 31.68
N THR A 8 -1.85 -1.94 32.75
CA THR A 8 -1.69 -0.69 33.50
C THR A 8 -0.24 -0.59 34.01
N GLY A 9 0.45 0.49 33.66
CA GLY A 9 1.87 0.71 34.00
C GLY A 9 2.88 0.32 32.91
N ALA A 10 2.48 -0.41 31.86
CA ALA A 10 3.37 -0.66 30.72
C ALA A 10 3.51 0.59 29.84
N ARG A 11 4.74 0.98 29.49
CA ARG A 11 4.99 2.05 28.52
C ARG A 11 4.30 1.65 27.21
N ARG A 12 3.29 2.42 26.78
CA ARG A 12 2.63 2.18 25.49
C ARG A 12 3.68 2.41 24.39
N VAL A 13 4.14 1.33 23.75
CA VAL A 13 5.05 1.29 22.58
C VAL A 13 4.25 0.78 21.35
N GLY A 14 4.51 1.28 20.14
CA GLY A 14 3.79 1.03 18.87
C GLY A 14 2.89 2.13 18.23
N ILE A 15 2.85 3.39 18.68
CA ILE A 15 2.03 4.46 18.06
C ILE A 15 2.91 5.45 17.29
N TYR A 16 2.69 5.54 15.97
CA TYR A 16 3.34 6.51 15.08
C TYR A 16 3.16 7.94 15.59
N GLY A 17 4.24 8.73 15.59
CA GLY A 17 4.26 10.12 16.06
C GLY A 17 4.19 10.34 17.57
N LYS A 18 4.00 9.28 18.39
CA LYS A 18 3.97 9.41 19.86
C LYS A 18 5.21 8.87 20.57
N GLN A 19 5.96 7.97 19.94
CA GLN A 19 7.08 7.28 20.62
C GLN A 19 8.44 7.50 19.97
N TYR A 20 8.45 7.88 18.70
CA TYR A 20 9.66 8.16 17.96
C TYR A 20 9.45 9.48 17.23
N ARG A 21 10.44 10.36 17.33
CA ARG A 21 10.56 11.56 16.51
C ARG A 21 11.69 11.31 15.52
N TYR A 22 11.51 11.72 14.27
CA TYR A 22 12.66 11.82 13.37
C TYR A 22 13.39 13.12 13.72
N ALA A 23 14.70 13.06 13.87
CA ALA A 23 15.51 14.21 14.23
C ALA A 23 16.64 14.40 13.21
N CYS A 24 17.09 15.64 13.06
CA CYS A 24 18.28 15.96 12.30
C CYS A 24 19.47 15.11 12.78
N PRO A 25 20.22 14.42 11.88
CA PRO A 25 21.34 13.58 12.30
C PRO A 25 22.51 14.37 12.89
N ASN A 26 22.53 15.70 12.69
CA ASN A 26 23.45 16.57 13.41
C ASN A 26 22.96 16.75 14.85
N VAL A 27 23.67 16.12 15.79
CA VAL A 27 23.37 16.15 17.23
C VAL A 27 23.33 17.56 17.84
N ARG A 28 23.99 18.55 17.23
CA ARG A 28 23.92 19.95 17.68
C ARG A 28 22.63 20.64 17.26
N CYS A 29 21.97 20.15 16.21
CA CYS A 29 20.71 20.68 15.72
C CYS A 29 19.52 19.99 16.41
N ASP A 30 19.48 18.65 16.39
CA ASP A 30 18.41 17.81 17.00
C ASP A 30 16.97 18.22 16.65
N ALA A 31 16.80 19.03 15.60
CA ALA A 31 15.49 19.51 15.18
C ALA A 31 14.62 18.33 14.77
N VAL A 32 13.36 18.35 15.21
CA VAL A 32 12.36 17.37 14.76
C VAL A 32 12.06 17.61 13.30
N VAL A 33 12.19 16.57 12.49
CA VAL A 33 11.93 16.60 11.05
C VAL A 33 10.81 15.65 10.69
N GLU A 34 10.16 15.89 9.57
CA GLU A 34 9.24 14.93 8.96
C GLU A 34 9.93 14.25 7.76
N PRO A 35 9.90 12.91 7.66
CA PRO A 35 10.41 12.24 6.48
C PRO A 35 9.66 12.68 5.23
N VAL A 36 10.40 13.01 4.18
CA VAL A 36 9.80 13.21 2.86
C VAL A 36 9.25 11.86 2.39
N THR A 37 7.94 11.80 2.20
CA THR A 37 7.25 10.63 1.62
C THR A 37 6.83 10.93 0.19
N ARG A 38 6.56 9.87 -0.59
CA ARG A 38 5.95 10.03 -1.91
C ARG A 38 4.57 9.40 -1.93
N PRO A 39 3.58 10.05 -2.55
CA PRO A 39 2.25 9.50 -2.69
C PRO A 39 2.30 8.25 -3.57
N ILE A 40 1.41 7.29 -3.33
CA ILE A 40 1.30 6.12 -4.21
C ILE A 40 0.75 6.50 -5.60
N ARG A 41 0.05 7.63 -5.72
CA ARG A 41 -0.43 8.21 -6.98
C ARG A 41 0.65 8.23 -8.05
N ASP A 42 1.88 8.63 -7.70
CA ASP A 42 3.04 8.71 -8.60
C ASP A 42 3.44 7.37 -9.25
N HIS A 43 2.96 6.25 -8.71
CA HIS A 43 3.36 4.91 -9.12
C HIS A 43 2.20 4.10 -9.75
N ILE A 44 1.01 4.67 -9.77
CA ILE A 44 -0.19 4.07 -10.35
C ILE A 44 -0.46 4.70 -11.71
N ASP A 45 -0.59 3.87 -12.74
CA ASP A 45 -1.15 4.31 -14.00
C ASP A 45 -2.68 4.27 -13.94
N LEU A 46 -3.30 5.44 -13.80
CA LEU A 46 -4.75 5.60 -13.71
C LEU A 46 -5.45 5.50 -15.07
N THR A 47 -4.70 5.55 -16.17
CA THR A 47 -5.25 5.45 -17.53
C THR A 47 -5.66 4.03 -17.89
N LEU A 48 -5.06 3.02 -17.24
CA LEU A 48 -5.39 1.61 -17.45
C LEU A 48 -6.83 1.33 -17.01
N PRO A 49 -7.67 0.73 -17.87
CA PRO A 49 -9.06 0.45 -17.56
C PRO A 49 -9.18 -0.63 -16.47
N GLY A 50 -10.10 -0.42 -15.54
CA GLY A 50 -10.49 -1.44 -14.56
C GLY A 50 -11.69 -2.25 -15.03
N ARG A 51 -12.06 -3.29 -14.27
CA ARG A 51 -13.35 -3.98 -14.45
C ARG A 51 -14.44 -3.26 -13.66
N ARG A 52 -15.70 -3.33 -14.08
CA ARG A 52 -16.78 -2.75 -13.27
C ARG A 52 -16.99 -3.59 -12.02
N PHE A 53 -17.25 -2.94 -10.89
CA PHE A 53 -17.45 -3.63 -9.62
C PHE A 53 -18.63 -4.63 -9.68
N ARG A 54 -19.71 -4.27 -10.39
CA ARG A 54 -20.89 -5.12 -10.59
C ARG A 54 -20.61 -6.45 -11.30
N ASP A 55 -19.56 -6.49 -12.14
CA ASP A 55 -19.19 -7.71 -12.89
C ASP A 55 -18.54 -8.74 -11.96
N GLY A 56 -18.22 -8.34 -10.72
CA GLY A 56 -17.64 -9.19 -9.71
C GLY A 56 -16.15 -9.47 -9.95
N ARG A 57 -15.63 -10.41 -9.17
CA ARG A 57 -14.25 -10.89 -9.26
C ARG A 57 -14.19 -12.25 -9.95
N ALA A 58 -13.17 -12.43 -10.77
CA ALA A 58 -12.84 -13.74 -11.31
C ALA A 58 -12.47 -14.68 -10.15
N ASN A 59 -13.13 -15.83 -10.12
CA ASN A 59 -12.83 -16.96 -9.24
C ASN A 59 -12.83 -18.23 -10.09
N CYS A 60 -11.63 -18.66 -10.48
CA CYS A 60 -11.45 -19.70 -11.51
C CYS A 60 -12.26 -19.35 -12.78
N ARG A 61 -13.10 -20.26 -13.26
CA ARG A 61 -13.91 -20.09 -14.48
C ARG A 61 -15.21 -19.30 -14.28
N LYS A 62 -15.46 -18.73 -13.10
CA LYS A 62 -16.72 -18.05 -12.78
C LYS A 62 -16.47 -16.67 -12.20
N TYR A 63 -17.32 -15.72 -12.59
CA TYR A 63 -17.38 -14.43 -11.93
C TYR A 63 -18.30 -14.54 -10.72
N THR A 64 -17.82 -14.04 -9.59
CA THR A 64 -18.54 -14.04 -8.33
C THR A 64 -18.64 -12.62 -7.79
N PRO A 65 -19.78 -12.20 -7.23
CA PRO A 65 -19.90 -10.90 -6.61
C PRO A 65 -18.82 -10.68 -5.55
N TYR A 66 -18.39 -9.43 -5.40
CA TYR A 66 -17.51 -9.05 -4.29
C TYR A 66 -18.20 -9.28 -2.95
N ARG A 67 -17.41 -9.63 -1.94
CA ARG A 67 -17.91 -9.87 -0.58
C ARG A 67 -18.57 -8.60 -0.02
N PRO A 68 -19.58 -8.72 0.87
CA PRO A 68 -20.24 -7.57 1.49
C PRO A 68 -19.26 -6.60 2.15
N GLU A 69 -18.22 -7.11 2.82
CA GLU A 69 -17.18 -6.28 3.44
C GLU A 69 -16.36 -5.49 2.41
N THR A 70 -16.08 -6.06 1.23
CA THR A 70 -15.42 -5.31 0.15
C THR A 70 -16.31 -4.19 -0.36
N ARG A 71 -17.61 -4.48 -0.56
CA ARG A 71 -18.61 -3.48 -0.97
C ARG A 71 -18.69 -2.34 0.04
N ARG A 72 -18.74 -2.66 1.33
CA ARG A 72 -18.72 -1.69 2.44
C ARG A 72 -17.51 -0.76 2.39
N LYS A 73 -16.30 -1.30 2.17
CA LYS A 73 -15.09 -0.47 2.05
C LYS A 73 -15.15 0.47 0.85
N VAL A 74 -15.67 0.00 -0.29
CA VAL A 74 -15.85 0.86 -1.48
C VAL A 74 -16.85 1.98 -1.18
N THR A 75 -17.96 1.70 -0.51
CA THR A 75 -18.90 2.73 -0.06
C THR A 75 -18.22 3.78 0.82
N ILE A 76 -17.47 3.35 1.84
CA ILE A 76 -16.73 4.26 2.73
C ILE A 76 -15.76 5.15 1.94
N GLY A 77 -15.04 4.58 0.97
CA GLY A 77 -14.11 5.35 0.15
C GLY A 77 -14.80 6.36 -0.77
N LEU A 78 -15.94 6.01 -1.35
CA LEU A 78 -16.74 6.94 -2.16
C LEU A 78 -17.23 8.14 -1.34
N GLU A 79 -17.68 7.90 -0.12
CA GLU A 79 -18.09 8.94 0.82
C GLU A 79 -16.91 9.81 1.25
N ARG A 80 -15.77 9.19 1.58
CA ARG A 80 -14.61 9.89 2.15
C ARG A 80 -13.79 10.68 1.13
N PHE A 81 -13.67 10.20 -0.10
CA PHE A 81 -12.79 10.79 -1.12
C PHE A 81 -13.56 11.54 -2.22
N HIS A 82 -14.88 11.66 -2.08
CA HIS A 82 -15.73 12.55 -2.89
C HIS A 82 -15.54 12.43 -4.42
N GLY A 83 -15.28 11.22 -4.92
CA GLY A 83 -15.11 10.93 -6.34
C GLY A 83 -13.66 10.78 -6.81
N GLU A 84 -12.67 11.04 -5.96
CA GLU A 84 -11.27 10.73 -6.27
C GLU A 84 -10.99 9.22 -6.23
N PRO A 85 -10.07 8.71 -7.06
CA PRO A 85 -9.58 7.34 -6.95
C PRO A 85 -8.92 7.07 -5.58
N PHE A 86 -9.07 5.84 -5.09
CA PHE A 86 -8.54 5.43 -3.78
C PHE A 86 -8.20 3.94 -3.74
N ILE A 87 -7.52 3.50 -2.68
CA ILE A 87 -7.24 2.07 -2.46
C ILE A 87 -8.17 1.54 -1.38
N ALA A 88 -8.96 0.52 -1.70
CA ALA A 88 -9.64 -0.32 -0.72
C ALA A 88 -8.69 -1.42 -0.25
N ILE A 89 -8.40 -1.47 1.06
CA ILE A 89 -7.44 -2.43 1.64
C ILE A 89 -8.21 -3.68 2.07
N LEU A 90 -8.04 -4.78 1.35
CA LEU A 90 -8.71 -6.07 1.56
C LEU A 90 -8.07 -6.91 2.68
N ARG A 91 -7.79 -6.27 3.82
CA ARG A 91 -7.33 -6.90 5.06
C ARG A 91 -8.26 -6.59 6.22
N ASN A 92 -8.18 -7.41 7.26
CA ASN A 92 -8.85 -7.14 8.52
C ASN A 92 -8.27 -5.87 9.14
N HIS A 93 -9.11 -5.05 9.76
CA HIS A 93 -8.76 -3.79 10.45
C HIS A 93 -8.21 -2.65 9.58
N CYS A 94 -8.23 -2.78 8.25
CA CYS A 94 -7.98 -1.68 7.31
C CYS A 94 -9.24 -1.40 6.50
N THR A 95 -9.44 -0.16 6.05
CA THR A 95 -10.62 0.22 5.25
C THR A 95 -10.21 0.74 3.89
N VAL A 96 -9.85 2.02 3.83
CA VAL A 96 -9.52 2.73 2.59
C VAL A 96 -8.36 3.70 2.82
N GLN A 97 -7.61 3.99 1.77
CA GLN A 97 -6.46 4.88 1.79
C GLN A 97 -6.50 5.84 0.60
N SER A 98 -6.10 7.09 0.82
CA SER A 98 -5.89 8.07 -0.26
C SER A 98 -4.71 7.65 -1.15
N LEU A 99 -4.75 8.03 -2.43
CA LEU A 99 -3.59 7.91 -3.32
C LEU A 99 -2.50 8.95 -3.04
N ASP A 100 -2.85 10.03 -2.34
CA ASP A 100 -1.93 11.12 -1.98
C ASP A 100 -1.11 10.81 -0.72
N GLU A 101 -1.36 9.65 -0.10
CA GLU A 101 -0.59 9.12 1.01
C GLU A 101 0.38 8.04 0.52
N PRO A 102 1.51 7.80 1.23
CA PRO A 102 2.34 6.64 0.98
C PRO A 102 1.52 5.34 1.14
N ILE A 103 1.80 4.32 0.34
CA ILE A 103 1.09 3.04 0.45
C ILE A 103 1.51 2.29 1.72
N GLY A 104 0.54 1.61 2.34
CA GLY A 104 0.83 0.59 3.35
C GLY A 104 1.75 -0.51 2.82
N ALA A 105 2.31 -1.30 3.74
CA ALA A 105 3.31 -2.31 3.41
C ALA A 105 2.85 -3.27 2.29
N ILE A 106 3.66 -3.38 1.25
CA ILE A 106 3.49 -4.38 0.20
C ILE A 106 3.96 -5.72 0.74
N THR A 107 3.04 -6.68 0.87
CA THR A 107 3.34 -8.00 1.45
C THR A 107 3.49 -9.08 0.38
N ALA A 108 4.19 -10.16 0.70
CA ALA A 108 4.41 -11.30 -0.20
C ALA A 108 3.13 -11.94 -0.75
N GLU A 109 2.07 -12.06 0.05
CA GLU A 109 0.77 -12.59 -0.38
C GLU A 109 -0.13 -11.50 -1.03
N GLY A 110 0.49 -10.46 -1.58
CA GLY A 110 0.02 -9.08 -1.74
C GLY A 110 -1.18 -8.79 -2.65
N ASN A 111 -2.29 -9.51 -2.52
CA ASN A 111 -3.55 -9.19 -3.17
C ASN A 111 -4.53 -8.46 -2.24
N HIS A 112 -4.01 -7.44 -1.55
CA HIS A 112 -4.77 -6.67 -0.55
C HIS A 112 -5.09 -5.23 -0.98
N HIS A 113 -4.44 -4.70 -2.03
CA HIS A 113 -4.64 -3.32 -2.46
C HIS A 113 -5.49 -3.28 -3.73
N LEU A 114 -6.79 -3.04 -3.55
CA LEU A 114 -7.74 -2.88 -4.64
C LEU A 114 -7.84 -1.39 -4.98
N LEU A 115 -7.35 -0.99 -6.15
CA LEU A 115 -7.57 0.34 -6.69
C LEU A 115 -9.04 0.47 -7.12
N VAL A 116 -9.68 1.53 -6.67
CA VAL A 116 -11.05 1.90 -7.00
C VAL A 116 -11.02 3.24 -7.71
N LYS A 117 -11.61 3.30 -8.90
CA LYS A 117 -11.80 4.52 -9.69
C LYS A 117 -13.30 4.80 -9.75
N PRO A 118 -13.80 5.82 -9.03
CA PRO A 118 -15.22 6.18 -9.05
C PRO A 118 -15.69 6.57 -10.46
N SER A 119 -16.93 6.19 -10.80
CA SER A 119 -17.59 6.72 -12.01
C SER A 119 -18.20 8.08 -11.73
N ARG A 120 -18.66 8.76 -12.79
CA ARG A 120 -19.45 10.01 -12.65
C ARG A 120 -20.68 9.85 -11.76
N ARG A 121 -21.30 8.65 -11.75
CA ARG A 121 -22.49 8.35 -10.93
C ARG A 121 -22.16 8.10 -9.46
N ARG A 122 -20.88 7.86 -9.13
CA ARG A 122 -20.38 7.60 -7.76
C ARG A 122 -21.14 6.49 -7.03
N THR A 123 -21.66 5.51 -7.77
CA THR A 123 -22.25 4.30 -7.19
C THR A 123 -21.19 3.21 -7.10
N VAL A 124 -21.31 2.31 -6.11
CA VAL A 124 -20.38 1.20 -5.94
C VAL A 124 -20.31 0.33 -7.19
N ASP A 125 -21.46 -0.01 -7.78
CA ASP A 125 -21.58 -0.93 -8.92
C ASP A 125 -21.02 -0.37 -10.23
N ASP A 126 -20.92 0.96 -10.35
CA ASP A 126 -20.34 1.64 -11.52
C ASP A 126 -18.84 1.91 -11.38
N CYS A 127 -18.25 1.69 -10.19
CA CYS A 127 -16.82 1.90 -10.01
C CYS A 127 -16.00 0.93 -10.86
N GLU A 128 -14.90 1.43 -11.43
CA GLU A 128 -13.88 0.58 -12.01
C GLU A 128 -12.92 0.11 -10.90
N VAL A 129 -12.61 -1.18 -10.89
CA VAL A 129 -11.73 -1.78 -9.91
C VAL A 129 -10.65 -2.65 -10.55
N GLN A 130 -9.45 -2.56 -9.99
CA GLN A 130 -8.32 -3.41 -10.35
C GLN A 130 -7.39 -3.61 -9.16
N MET A 131 -6.76 -4.77 -9.06
CA MET A 131 -5.65 -4.92 -8.12
C MET A 131 -4.50 -4.06 -8.61
N ILE A 132 -3.77 -3.38 -7.71
CA ILE A 132 -2.55 -2.68 -8.12
C ILE A 132 -1.60 -3.66 -8.81
N SER A 133 -1.01 -3.23 -9.93
CA SER A 133 -0.18 -4.08 -10.75
C SER A 133 1.11 -4.50 -10.03
N LEU A 134 1.74 -5.57 -10.49
CA LEU A 134 3.08 -5.95 -10.04
C LEU A 134 4.06 -4.78 -10.20
N ARG A 135 4.01 -4.06 -11.33
CA ARG A 135 4.90 -2.93 -11.61
C ARG A 135 4.68 -1.77 -10.64
N THR A 136 3.43 -1.45 -10.30
CA THR A 136 3.12 -0.45 -9.24
C THR A 136 3.69 -0.88 -7.89
N LYS A 137 3.53 -2.15 -7.51
CA LYS A 137 4.13 -2.69 -6.27
C LYS A 137 5.65 -2.57 -6.28
N ALA A 138 6.29 -2.89 -7.41
CA ALA A 138 7.73 -2.80 -7.59
C ALA A 138 8.24 -1.34 -7.48
N ARG A 139 7.54 -0.39 -8.13
CA ARG A 139 7.84 1.05 -8.01
C ARG A 139 7.71 1.57 -6.58
N ALA A 140 6.68 1.10 -5.84
CA ALA A 140 6.53 1.42 -4.43
C ALA A 140 7.71 0.90 -3.58
N GLN A 141 8.26 -0.28 -3.94
CA GLN A 141 9.50 -0.84 -3.37
C GLN A 141 10.78 -0.24 -3.98
N ARG A 142 10.66 0.80 -4.81
CA ARG A 142 11.77 1.52 -5.48
C ARG A 142 12.59 0.70 -6.48
N PHE A 143 12.06 -0.40 -6.99
CA PHE A 143 12.68 -1.06 -8.14
C PHE A 143 12.62 -0.15 -9.38
N PRO A 144 13.71 -0.04 -10.16
CA PRO A 144 13.67 0.67 -11.43
C PRO A 144 12.78 -0.07 -12.43
N ASP A 145 12.22 0.66 -13.40
CA ASP A 145 11.36 0.06 -14.43
C ASP A 145 12.12 -0.93 -15.33
N THR A 146 13.43 -0.77 -15.44
CA THR A 146 14.35 -1.70 -16.11
C THR A 146 14.56 -3.02 -15.34
N HIS A 147 14.14 -3.10 -14.08
CA HIS A 147 14.24 -4.34 -13.31
C HIS A 147 13.26 -5.38 -13.84
N ALA A 148 13.81 -6.50 -14.33
CA ALA A 148 13.08 -7.65 -14.81
C ALA A 148 12.91 -8.67 -13.68
N PHE A 149 11.66 -9.00 -13.36
CA PHE A 149 11.34 -10.08 -12.42
C PHE A 149 11.20 -11.39 -13.19
N GLN A 150 11.82 -12.46 -12.70
CA GLN A 150 11.77 -13.79 -13.31
C GLN A 150 10.99 -14.75 -12.42
N GLY A 151 10.10 -15.55 -13.02
CA GLY A 151 9.33 -16.56 -12.30
C GLY A 151 8.13 -17.06 -13.09
N PRO A 152 7.59 -18.24 -12.73
CA PRO A 152 6.56 -18.91 -13.53
C PRO A 152 5.16 -18.31 -13.34
N THR A 153 4.91 -17.61 -12.22
CA THR A 153 3.57 -17.09 -11.90
C THR A 153 3.61 -15.66 -11.37
N THR A 154 2.53 -14.90 -11.59
CA THR A 154 2.37 -13.56 -10.99
C THR A 154 2.39 -13.57 -9.47
N ALA A 155 1.99 -14.70 -8.85
CA ALA A 155 2.07 -14.88 -7.41
C ALA A 155 3.52 -14.95 -6.92
N ASP A 156 4.39 -15.67 -7.64
CA ASP A 156 5.83 -15.71 -7.33
C ASP A 156 6.48 -14.34 -7.48
N LEU A 157 6.16 -13.62 -8.55
CA LEU A 157 6.70 -12.27 -8.74
C LEU A 157 6.21 -11.31 -7.65
N THR A 158 4.94 -11.41 -7.24
CA THR A 158 4.41 -10.61 -6.12
C THR A 158 5.11 -10.96 -4.81
N ARG A 159 5.41 -12.23 -4.57
CA ARG A 159 6.17 -12.70 -3.39
C ARG A 159 7.59 -12.16 -3.38
N GLN A 160 8.28 -12.12 -4.52
CA GLN A 160 9.61 -11.50 -4.64
C GLN A 160 9.56 -10.02 -4.24
N VAL A 161 8.63 -9.26 -4.81
CA VAL A 161 8.47 -7.83 -4.50
C VAL A 161 8.10 -7.61 -3.03
N GLY A 162 7.19 -8.41 -2.48
CA GLY A 162 6.71 -8.25 -1.11
C GLY A 162 7.71 -8.69 -0.02
N ASN A 163 8.65 -9.57 -0.34
CA ASN A 163 9.74 -9.96 0.57
C ASN A 163 10.99 -9.09 0.41
N ALA A 164 11.04 -8.24 -0.62
CA ALA A 164 12.19 -7.36 -0.85
C ALA A 164 12.29 -6.26 0.21
N VAL A 165 13.53 -5.82 0.44
CA VAL A 165 13.82 -4.55 1.13
C VAL A 165 13.68 -3.42 0.10
N PRO A 166 13.03 -2.29 0.43
CA PRO A 166 12.96 -1.14 -0.47
C PRO A 166 14.36 -0.72 -0.92
N VAL A 167 14.56 -0.56 -2.24
CA VAL A 167 15.90 -0.35 -2.84
C VAL A 167 16.61 0.86 -2.22
N ASN A 168 15.90 1.97 -2.04
CA ASN A 168 16.48 3.18 -1.45
C ASN A 168 16.94 2.99 -0.01
N ALA A 169 16.23 2.20 0.80
CA ALA A 169 16.61 1.91 2.17
C ALA A 169 17.85 1.02 2.23
N ALA A 170 17.90 -0.03 1.40
CA ALA A 170 19.06 -0.91 1.28
C ALA A 170 20.30 -0.14 0.80
N SER A 171 20.17 0.70 -0.24
CA SER A 171 21.27 1.53 -0.74
C SER A 171 21.77 2.52 0.30
N TRP A 172 20.88 3.17 1.05
CA TRP A 172 21.25 4.12 2.11
C TRP A 172 22.04 3.46 3.24
N LEU A 173 21.67 2.23 3.60
CA LEU A 173 22.37 1.44 4.61
C LEU A 173 23.75 1.00 4.10
N ALA A 174 23.80 0.42 2.90
CA ALA A 174 25.04 -0.07 2.30
C ALA A 174 26.09 1.04 2.16
N ALA A 175 25.69 2.24 1.72
CA ALA A 175 26.57 3.39 1.58
C ALA A 175 27.21 3.86 2.92
N ARG A 176 26.55 3.60 4.06
CA ARG A 176 27.12 3.91 5.39
C ARG A 176 28.06 2.85 5.91
N LEU A 177 27.86 1.60 5.50
CA LEU A 177 28.72 0.49 5.89
C LEU A 177 30.01 0.47 5.06
N GLN A 178 29.96 0.92 3.80
CA GLN A 178 31.09 0.87 2.88
C GLN A 178 32.41 1.43 3.45
N PRO A 179 32.45 2.60 4.12
CA PRO A 179 33.70 3.14 4.65
C PRO A 179 34.31 2.32 5.80
N SER A 180 33.53 1.43 6.43
CA SER A 180 34.00 0.57 7.53
C SER A 180 34.53 -0.78 7.06
N LEU A 181 34.43 -1.07 5.76
CA LEU A 181 34.93 -2.32 5.14
C LEU A 181 36.29 -2.14 4.46
N ASN A 182 36.79 -0.90 4.39
CA ASN A 182 38.11 -0.52 3.90
C ASN A 182 38.96 -0.04 5.07
#